data_AF-B2W7N8-F1
#
_entry.id   AF-B2W7N8-F1
#
_cell.length_a   1.000
_cell.length_b   1.000
_cell.length_c   1.000
_cell.angle_alpha   90.00
_cell.angle_beta   90.00
_cell.angle_gamma   90.00
#
_symmetry.space_group_name_H-M   'P 1'
#
loop_
_entity.id
_entity.type
_entity.pdbx_description
1 polymer ?
#
loop_
_entity_poly.entity_id
_entity_poly.type
_entity_poly.pdbx_seq_one_letter_code
_entity_poly.pdbx_strand_id
1 'polypeptide(L)'
;MHASIILSALALFPLAMTAPSRRLPRQDATDPTLFDADQNFDSPATPADFGSLFGAPDSPNGAPQSEPRQEDCEKKPKQPITTPQAPSIPSVPSGPKPPAAPKPLADPKPAAGTCDLSKLQQPASALQQPTPDMKLALVAIGHGTQNYTCANASAVPAPIGAVAQLFNTTCDTSSIAKRDAAEALGSIQESTSDAVGAHFFLDNTTPDFDIKGLGNTEAAKLQDTPAPNPAKNVKWLRLGPKAGSTSAVKAIYRLNTQDGVAPATCEGKTAGEVLAIEYTAQYWIYT
;
A
#
# COMPACT_ATOMS: atom_id res chain seq x y z
N MET A 1 44.86 -38.25 36.02
CA MET A 1 44.73 -36.89 36.59
C MET A 1 45.23 -35.92 35.53
N HIS A 2 44.33 -35.37 34.71
CA HIS A 2 44.67 -34.40 33.66
C HIS A 2 43.94 -33.09 33.97
N ALA A 3 44.70 -32.06 34.32
CA ALA A 3 44.21 -30.73 34.63
C ALA A 3 43.89 -29.97 33.33
N SER A 4 42.65 -29.50 33.19
CA SER A 4 42.22 -28.60 32.11
C SER A 4 42.44 -27.15 32.53
N ILE A 5 43.15 -26.41 31.68
CA ILE A 5 43.38 -24.97 31.77
C ILE A 5 42.20 -24.26 31.09
N ILE A 6 41.51 -23.39 31.83
CA ILE A 6 40.44 -22.53 31.34
C ILE A 6 41.09 -21.28 30.73
N LEU A 7 40.93 -21.09 29.41
CA LEU A 7 41.31 -19.86 28.72
C LEU A 7 40.05 -19.01 28.51
N SER A 8 39.93 -17.92 29.27
CA SER A 8 38.88 -16.91 29.13
C SER A 8 39.40 -15.81 28.19
N ALA A 9 38.78 -15.66 27.03
CA ALA A 9 39.08 -14.59 26.08
C ALA A 9 37.99 -13.51 26.16
N LEU A 10 38.34 -12.36 26.75
CA LEU A 10 37.58 -11.12 26.61
C LEU A 10 37.65 -10.65 25.14
N ALA A 11 36.49 -10.46 24.51
CA ALA A 11 36.37 -9.71 23.27
C ALA A 11 35.72 -8.35 23.56
N LEU A 12 36.45 -7.29 23.20
CA LEU A 12 36.05 -5.89 23.35
C LEU A 12 34.90 -5.53 22.39
N PHE A 13 33.89 -4.83 22.90
CA PHE A 13 32.89 -4.11 22.11
C PHE A 13 33.40 -2.70 21.78
N PRO A 14 33.31 -2.22 20.53
CA PRO A 14 33.47 -0.79 20.24
C PRO A 14 32.14 -0.05 20.48
N LEU A 15 32.18 0.96 21.35
CA LEU A 15 31.16 2.01 21.45
C LEU A 15 31.17 2.85 20.17
N ALA A 16 30.10 2.81 19.39
CA ALA A 16 29.84 3.80 18.35
C ALA A 16 29.14 5.01 18.97
N MET A 17 29.79 6.17 18.90
CA MET A 17 29.26 7.46 19.35
C MET A 17 28.16 7.95 18.39
N THR A 18 26.98 8.24 18.96
CA THR A 18 25.85 8.91 18.30
C THR A 18 26.11 10.41 18.22
N ALA A 19 26.15 10.95 16.99
CA ALA A 19 26.10 12.39 16.75
C ALA A 19 24.65 12.83 16.46
N PRO A 20 24.17 13.97 17.01
CA PRO A 20 22.83 14.47 16.73
C PRO A 20 22.75 15.12 15.35
N SER A 21 21.84 14.60 14.52
CA SER A 21 21.53 15.14 13.19
C SER A 21 20.78 16.47 13.30
N ARG A 22 21.38 17.56 12.78
CA ARG A 22 20.76 18.87 12.66
C ARG A 22 19.77 18.87 11.48
N ARG A 23 18.51 19.22 11.74
CA ARG A 23 17.49 19.53 10.71
C ARG A 23 17.95 20.70 9.84
N LEU A 24 17.96 20.51 8.53
CA LEU A 24 17.98 21.59 7.55
C LEU A 24 16.54 22.09 7.29
N PRO A 25 16.33 23.40 7.07
CA PRO A 25 15.01 23.96 6.86
C PRO A 25 14.44 23.64 5.47
N ARG A 26 13.12 23.47 5.44
CA ARG A 26 12.26 23.26 4.28
C ARG A 26 12.26 24.52 3.41
N GLN A 27 12.69 24.42 2.17
CA GLN A 27 12.45 25.45 1.16
C GLN A 27 11.11 25.14 0.47
N ASP A 28 10.13 26.01 0.71
CA ASP A 28 8.97 26.18 -0.14
C ASP A 28 9.41 26.90 -1.42
N ALA A 29 8.96 26.41 -2.57
CA ALA A 29 8.99 27.17 -3.81
C ALA A 29 7.78 26.77 -4.68
N THR A 30 6.67 27.46 -4.45
CA THR A 30 5.68 27.80 -5.48
C THR A 30 6.16 29.05 -6.21
N ASP A 31 6.39 28.98 -7.53
CA ASP A 31 5.77 29.87 -8.55
C ASP A 31 6.28 29.50 -9.97
N PRO A 32 5.45 29.49 -11.03
CA PRO A 32 5.82 29.09 -12.38
C PRO A 32 5.96 30.29 -13.34
N THR A 33 7.08 30.43 -14.05
CA THR A 33 7.12 31.21 -15.30
C THR A 33 8.10 30.66 -16.33
N LEU A 34 7.51 30.28 -17.46
CA LEU A 34 7.96 30.34 -18.86
C LEU A 34 9.15 31.30 -19.16
N PHE A 35 10.21 30.84 -19.83
CA PHE A 35 10.67 31.29 -21.17
C PHE A 35 12.02 30.67 -21.61
N ASP A 36 12.14 30.56 -22.92
CA ASP A 36 13.10 29.87 -23.79
C ASP A 36 14.61 30.22 -23.73
N ALA A 37 15.33 29.29 -24.38
CA ALA A 37 16.51 29.46 -25.26
C ALA A 37 17.93 29.37 -24.67
N ASP A 38 18.63 28.35 -25.19
CA ASP A 38 20.04 28.29 -25.59
C ASP A 38 21.02 29.25 -24.90
N GLN A 39 21.97 28.68 -24.15
CA GLN A 39 23.38 29.00 -24.38
C GLN A 39 24.34 27.97 -23.75
N ASN A 40 25.18 27.42 -24.63
CA ASN A 40 26.37 26.65 -24.36
C ASN A 40 27.54 27.63 -24.18
N PHE A 41 28.30 27.57 -23.07
CA PHE A 41 29.66 28.10 -23.04
C PHE A 41 30.55 27.37 -22.04
N ASP A 42 31.80 27.25 -22.46
CA ASP A 42 32.86 26.34 -22.05
C ASP A 42 33.76 26.97 -20.95
N SER A 43 34.00 26.22 -19.86
CA SER A 43 35.20 26.17 -18.99
C SER A 43 35.77 27.47 -18.31
N PRO A 44 36.85 27.44 -17.48
CA PRO A 44 36.75 27.42 -16.00
C PRO A 44 37.66 28.44 -15.25
N ALA A 45 37.66 28.36 -13.90
CA ALA A 45 38.58 28.95 -12.90
C ALA A 45 38.38 30.46 -12.59
N THR A 46 38.52 31.01 -11.37
CA THR A 46 39.30 30.69 -10.15
C THR A 46 38.77 31.59 -8.98
N PRO A 47 39.18 31.39 -7.70
CA PRO A 47 38.46 31.89 -6.52
C PRO A 47 38.98 33.25 -6.01
N ALA A 48 38.13 33.97 -5.28
CA ALA A 48 38.56 35.04 -4.39
C ALA A 48 37.73 35.05 -3.10
N ASP A 49 38.49 34.83 -2.03
CA ASP A 49 38.25 35.08 -0.62
C ASP A 49 37.90 36.56 -0.35
N PHE A 50 36.99 36.85 0.59
CA PHE A 50 37.08 38.00 1.51
C PHE A 50 35.95 37.95 2.56
N GLY A 51 36.34 37.61 3.79
CA GLY A 51 36.22 38.50 4.95
C GLY A 51 34.83 38.94 5.42
N SER A 52 34.40 38.33 6.53
CA SER A 52 33.79 38.91 7.75
C SER A 52 33.23 40.33 7.68
N LEU A 53 31.97 40.52 8.12
CA LEU A 53 31.57 41.70 8.89
C LEU A 53 30.32 41.40 9.75
N PHE A 54 30.58 41.23 11.05
CA PHE A 54 29.80 41.61 12.24
C PHE A 54 28.31 41.97 12.14
N GLY A 55 27.52 41.46 13.10
CA GLY A 55 26.44 42.23 13.72
C GLY A 55 25.20 41.45 14.15
N ALA A 56 25.19 40.93 15.38
CA ALA A 56 23.95 40.82 16.17
C ALA A 56 23.74 42.16 16.92
N PRO A 57 22.51 42.53 17.31
CA PRO A 57 22.08 42.13 18.65
C PRO A 57 20.56 41.85 18.83
N ASP A 58 20.28 41.42 20.05
CA ASP A 58 19.11 40.85 20.72
C ASP A 58 17.77 41.62 20.80
N SER A 59 16.71 40.81 20.98
CA SER A 59 15.57 40.93 21.94
C SER A 59 14.35 41.83 21.63
N PRO A 60 13.21 41.71 22.36
CA PRO A 60 12.40 40.52 22.69
C PRO A 60 10.86 40.80 22.65
N ASN A 61 10.05 39.82 23.10
CA ASN A 61 8.69 39.91 23.65
C ASN A 61 7.46 40.13 22.74
N GLY A 62 6.41 39.33 23.00
CA GLY A 62 5.01 39.76 22.83
C GLY A 62 4.01 38.70 22.38
N ALA A 63 3.60 37.80 23.28
CA ALA A 63 2.23 37.29 23.32
C ALA A 63 1.53 38.03 24.48
N PRO A 64 0.19 38.28 24.50
CA PRO A 64 -0.77 37.18 24.64
C PRO A 64 -2.24 37.46 24.15
N GLN A 65 -3.13 36.50 24.42
CA GLN A 65 -4.61 36.57 24.60
C GLN A 65 -5.50 36.63 23.32
N SER A 66 -6.38 35.66 23.03
CA SER A 66 -7.57 35.08 23.72
C SER A 66 -8.85 35.92 23.58
N GLU A 67 -9.82 35.49 22.74
CA GLU A 67 -11.15 34.97 23.14
C GLU A 67 -12.14 34.87 21.94
N PRO A 68 -13.20 34.04 22.06
CA PRO A 68 -14.08 33.60 20.97
C PRO A 68 -15.37 34.43 20.86
N ARG A 69 -16.06 34.33 19.72
CA ARG A 69 -17.39 34.92 19.52
C ARG A 69 -18.45 33.81 19.38
N GLN A 70 -19.28 33.68 20.42
CA GLN A 70 -20.61 33.06 20.39
C GLN A 70 -21.65 34.17 20.57
N GLU A 71 -22.73 34.11 19.80
CA GLU A 71 -24.05 34.79 19.94
C GLU A 71 -24.81 34.38 18.65
N ASP A 72 -26.09 34.03 18.60
CA ASP A 72 -27.17 34.00 19.57
C ASP A 72 -28.30 33.14 18.96
N CYS A 73 -29.17 32.58 19.79
CA CYS A 73 -30.22 31.65 19.42
C CYS A 73 -31.50 32.08 20.16
N GLU A 74 -32.47 32.75 19.50
CA GLU A 74 -33.76 33.05 20.14
C GLU A 74 -35.01 32.96 19.20
N LYS A 75 -35.78 31.89 19.47
CA LYS A 75 -37.25 31.66 19.62
C LYS A 75 -38.36 32.59 19.04
N LYS A 76 -39.34 31.88 18.41
CA LYS A 76 -40.84 31.84 18.59
C LYS A 76 -41.67 32.88 17.76
N PRO A 77 -42.93 32.64 17.27
CA PRO A 77 -44.03 31.78 17.78
C PRO A 77 -44.82 30.86 16.80
N LYS A 78 -45.61 29.97 17.42
CA LYS A 78 -46.63 29.04 16.86
C LYS A 78 -47.97 29.73 16.59
N GLN A 79 -48.66 29.33 15.51
CA GLN A 79 -50.12 29.02 15.38
C GLN A 79 -50.51 28.94 13.88
N PRO A 80 -51.69 28.40 13.48
CA PRO A 80 -52.40 27.19 13.88
C PRO A 80 -52.70 26.26 12.67
N ILE A 81 -53.13 25.02 12.96
CA ILE A 81 -53.53 24.00 11.97
C ILE A 81 -54.89 24.36 11.37
N THR A 82 -54.97 24.42 10.03
CA THR A 82 -56.23 24.34 9.28
C THR A 82 -56.03 23.51 8.01
N THR A 83 -56.76 22.41 7.92
CA THR A 83 -56.83 21.47 6.79
C THR A 83 -57.65 22.07 5.64
N PRO A 84 -57.15 22.15 4.40
CA PRO A 84 -57.98 22.46 3.24
C PRO A 84 -58.49 21.17 2.56
N GLN A 85 -59.80 21.14 2.32
CA GLN A 85 -60.50 20.13 1.51
C GLN A 85 -60.07 20.19 0.04
N ALA A 86 -60.03 19.02 -0.61
CA ALA A 86 -59.69 18.85 -2.01
C ALA A 86 -60.85 19.30 -2.94
N PRO A 87 -60.57 20.07 -4.01
CA PRO A 87 -61.54 20.34 -5.06
C PRO A 87 -61.62 19.20 -6.09
N SER A 88 -62.85 18.90 -6.50
CA SER A 88 -63.23 17.92 -7.53
C SER A 88 -62.76 18.36 -8.91
N ILE A 89 -62.01 17.51 -9.63
CA ILE A 89 -61.57 17.75 -11.01
C ILE A 89 -62.46 16.96 -11.99
N PRO A 90 -62.90 17.54 -13.13
CA PRO A 90 -63.73 16.85 -14.13
C PRO A 90 -62.95 15.85 -14.99
N SER A 91 -63.65 14.80 -15.44
CA SER A 91 -63.14 13.73 -16.30
C SER A 91 -62.76 14.22 -17.70
N VAL A 92 -61.53 13.92 -18.13
CA VAL A 92 -60.99 14.17 -19.48
C VAL A 92 -61.06 12.87 -20.31
N PRO A 93 -61.38 12.91 -21.63
CA PRO A 93 -61.56 11.70 -22.45
C PRO A 93 -60.23 11.04 -22.84
N SER A 94 -60.30 9.71 -23.00
CA SER A 94 -59.20 8.79 -23.32
C SER A 94 -58.48 9.13 -24.62
N GLY A 95 -57.21 9.52 -24.51
CA GLY A 95 -56.25 9.57 -25.62
C GLY A 95 -55.66 8.19 -25.99
N PRO A 96 -54.89 8.09 -27.08
CA PRO A 96 -54.41 6.82 -27.61
C PRO A 96 -53.38 6.14 -26.69
N LYS A 97 -53.43 4.80 -26.68
CA LYS A 97 -52.58 3.90 -25.89
C LYS A 97 -51.08 4.26 -26.00
N PRO A 98 -50.36 4.41 -24.87
CA PRO A 98 -48.92 4.64 -24.88
C PRO A 98 -48.17 3.47 -25.55
N PRO A 99 -47.04 3.72 -26.25
CA PRO A 99 -46.17 2.65 -26.71
C PRO A 99 -45.68 1.81 -25.52
N ALA A 100 -45.50 0.52 -25.76
CA ALA A 100 -45.12 -0.46 -24.75
C ALA A 100 -43.90 0.01 -23.94
N ALA A 101 -43.99 -0.14 -22.62
CA ALA A 101 -42.90 0.16 -21.70
C ALA A 101 -41.61 -0.56 -22.15
N PRO A 102 -40.44 0.11 -22.06
CA PRO A 102 -39.17 -0.57 -22.27
C PRO A 102 -39.06 -1.73 -21.28
N LYS A 103 -38.64 -2.88 -21.80
CA LYS A 103 -38.40 -4.11 -21.05
C LYS A 103 -37.56 -3.77 -19.80
N PRO A 104 -37.92 -4.27 -18.59
CA PRO A 104 -37.09 -4.06 -17.41
C PRO A 104 -35.66 -4.44 -17.75
N LEU A 105 -34.72 -3.51 -17.54
CA LEU A 105 -33.31 -3.84 -17.50
C LEU A 105 -33.17 -5.04 -16.57
N ALA A 106 -32.54 -6.09 -17.08
CA ALA A 106 -32.30 -7.31 -16.33
C ALA A 106 -31.79 -6.96 -14.93
N ASP A 107 -32.33 -7.65 -13.92
CA ASP A 107 -31.92 -7.51 -12.53
C ASP A 107 -30.39 -7.44 -12.43
N PRO A 108 -29.82 -6.62 -11.52
CA PRO A 108 -28.40 -6.70 -11.22
C PRO A 108 -28.06 -8.17 -10.93
N LYS A 109 -27.14 -8.71 -11.74
CA LYS A 109 -26.52 -10.01 -11.50
C LYS A 109 -26.25 -10.14 -9.99
N PRO A 110 -26.73 -11.20 -9.32
CA PRO A 110 -26.51 -11.37 -7.89
C PRO A 110 -25.03 -11.19 -7.56
N ALA A 111 -24.74 -10.39 -6.53
CA ALA A 111 -23.41 -10.24 -5.94
C ALA A 111 -22.77 -11.63 -5.77
N ALA A 112 -21.46 -11.70 -6.05
CA ALA A 112 -20.63 -12.90 -5.98
C ALA A 112 -21.22 -13.99 -5.07
N GLY A 113 -21.66 -15.09 -5.68
CA GLY A 113 -22.23 -16.22 -4.96
C GLY A 113 -21.32 -16.61 -3.81
N THR A 114 -21.92 -16.83 -2.64
CA THR A 114 -21.24 -17.20 -1.39
C THR A 114 -20.34 -18.42 -1.61
N CYS A 115 -19.07 -18.17 -1.92
CA CYS A 115 -18.05 -19.20 -1.91
C CYS A 115 -17.71 -19.53 -0.45
N ASP A 116 -17.73 -20.83 -0.13
CA ASP A 116 -17.44 -21.29 1.22
C ASP A 116 -15.93 -21.25 1.48
N LEU A 117 -15.47 -20.17 2.14
CA LEU A 117 -14.06 -19.92 2.46
C LEU A 117 -13.44 -21.05 3.29
N SER A 118 -14.26 -21.74 4.08
CA SER A 118 -13.82 -22.83 4.96
C SER A 118 -13.28 -24.04 4.17
N LYS A 119 -13.58 -24.13 2.88
CA LYS A 119 -13.12 -25.20 1.99
C LYS A 119 -11.88 -24.82 1.19
N LEU A 120 -11.46 -23.55 1.22
CA LEU A 120 -10.27 -23.11 0.51
C LEU A 120 -9.03 -23.54 1.30
N GLN A 121 -8.11 -24.17 0.59
CA GLN A 121 -6.81 -24.57 1.14
C GLN A 121 -5.71 -23.75 0.49
N GLN A 122 -4.78 -23.28 1.32
CA GLN A 122 -3.58 -22.64 0.82
C GLN A 122 -2.73 -23.61 0.01
N PRO A 123 -1.99 -23.11 -0.99
CA PRO A 123 -0.90 -23.84 -1.62
C PRO A 123 0.04 -24.47 -0.60
N ALA A 124 0.38 -25.75 -0.81
CA ALA A 124 1.33 -26.46 0.05
C ALA A 124 2.70 -25.77 0.01
N SER A 125 3.27 -25.51 1.19
CA SER A 125 4.57 -24.84 1.31
C SER A 125 5.28 -25.19 2.62
N ALA A 126 6.55 -24.82 2.73
CA ALA A 126 7.32 -24.92 3.98
C ALA A 126 7.01 -23.78 4.98
N LEU A 127 6.09 -22.86 4.64
CA LEU A 127 5.66 -21.83 5.58
C LEU A 127 4.81 -22.45 6.68
N GLN A 128 4.93 -21.90 7.89
CA GLN A 128 4.06 -22.25 9.00
C GLN A 128 2.61 -22.01 8.58
N GLN A 129 1.81 -23.08 8.62
CA GLN A 129 0.40 -23.04 8.23
C GLN A 129 -0.43 -22.16 9.19
N PRO A 130 -1.55 -21.59 8.73
CA PRO A 130 -2.48 -20.86 9.58
C PRO A 130 -2.93 -21.74 10.75
N THR A 131 -3.02 -21.15 11.95
CA THR A 131 -3.49 -21.86 13.13
C THR A 131 -5.01 -22.02 13.09
N PRO A 132 -5.59 -23.04 13.76
CA PRO A 132 -7.03 -23.28 13.71
C PRO A 132 -7.93 -22.14 14.22
N ASP A 133 -7.40 -21.20 15.01
CA ASP A 133 -8.11 -20.01 15.49
C ASP A 133 -8.17 -18.86 14.47
N MET A 134 -7.43 -18.99 13.35
CA MET A 134 -7.43 -18.04 12.25
C MET A 134 -8.52 -18.39 11.24
N LYS A 135 -9.23 -17.38 10.75
CA LYS A 135 -10.26 -17.52 9.71
C LYS A 135 -9.79 -16.84 8.43
N LEU A 136 -9.93 -17.54 7.30
CA LEU A 136 -9.67 -16.95 5.99
C LEU A 136 -10.68 -15.84 5.72
N ALA A 137 -10.19 -14.61 5.56
CA ALA A 137 -11.01 -13.43 5.33
C ALA A 137 -11.05 -13.04 3.85
N LEU A 138 -9.92 -13.19 3.15
CA LEU A 138 -9.77 -12.77 1.75
C LEU A 138 -8.66 -13.59 1.07
N VAL A 139 -8.90 -13.97 -0.18
CA VAL A 139 -7.84 -14.28 -1.14
C VAL A 139 -7.86 -13.21 -2.22
N ALA A 140 -6.71 -12.57 -2.40
CA ALA A 140 -6.52 -11.54 -3.40
C ALA A 140 -5.38 -11.90 -4.34
N ILE A 141 -5.46 -11.44 -5.58
CA ILE A 141 -4.31 -11.39 -6.47
C ILE A 141 -3.74 -9.96 -6.45
N GLY A 142 -2.43 -9.85 -6.34
CA GLY A 142 -1.72 -8.60 -6.42
C GLY A 142 -0.94 -8.51 -7.71
N HIS A 143 -1.15 -7.42 -8.45
CA HIS A 143 -0.38 -7.06 -9.64
C HIS A 143 0.40 -5.78 -9.36
N GLY A 144 1.70 -5.80 -9.64
CA GLY A 144 2.53 -4.62 -9.56
C GLY A 144 4.01 -4.97 -9.65
N THR A 145 4.85 -4.28 -8.90
CA THR A 145 6.30 -4.38 -9.06
C THR A 145 7.02 -4.72 -7.76
N GLN A 146 8.06 -5.52 -7.89
CA GLN A 146 9.13 -5.66 -6.92
C GLN A 146 10.19 -4.61 -7.23
N ASN A 147 10.52 -3.79 -6.25
CA ASN A 147 11.42 -2.67 -6.41
C ASN A 147 12.79 -3.00 -5.81
N TYR A 148 13.83 -2.76 -6.59
CA TYR A 148 15.23 -2.95 -6.20
C TYR A 148 16.04 -1.69 -6.45
N THR A 149 17.15 -1.51 -5.75
CA THR A 149 18.13 -0.46 -6.02
C THR A 149 19.50 -1.05 -6.30
N CYS A 150 20.30 -0.29 -7.04
CA CYS A 150 21.64 -0.66 -7.45
C CYS A 150 22.68 0.29 -6.87
N ALA A 151 23.74 -0.26 -6.29
CA ALA A 151 24.88 0.54 -5.82
C ALA A 151 25.81 0.95 -6.98
N ASN A 152 25.95 0.11 -8.00
CA ASN A 152 26.71 0.32 -9.24
C ASN A 152 26.36 -0.79 -10.25
N ALA A 153 26.85 -0.70 -11.49
CA ALA A 153 26.49 -1.62 -12.57
C ALA A 153 26.86 -3.10 -12.32
N SER A 154 27.85 -3.39 -11.48
CA SER A 154 28.26 -4.77 -11.16
C SER A 154 27.66 -5.29 -9.87
N ALA A 155 26.90 -4.48 -9.15
CA ALA A 155 26.27 -4.88 -7.90
C ALA A 155 25.12 -5.86 -8.14
N VAL A 156 24.82 -6.68 -7.13
CA VAL A 156 23.57 -7.43 -7.06
C VAL A 156 22.46 -6.46 -6.62
N PRO A 157 21.32 -6.37 -7.33
CA PRO A 157 20.22 -5.50 -6.93
C PRO A 157 19.72 -5.81 -5.51
N ALA A 158 19.58 -4.78 -4.68
CA ALA A 158 19.08 -4.90 -3.31
C ALA A 158 17.58 -4.60 -3.26
N PRO A 159 16.74 -5.44 -2.63
CA PRO A 159 15.30 -5.19 -2.54
C PRO A 159 15.03 -3.97 -1.64
N ILE A 160 14.17 -3.07 -2.13
CA ILE A 160 13.74 -1.87 -1.40
C ILE A 160 12.23 -1.84 -1.17
N GLY A 161 11.49 -2.80 -1.70
CA GLY A 161 10.07 -2.97 -1.40
C GLY A 161 9.28 -3.54 -2.56
N ALA A 162 7.97 -3.37 -2.51
CA ALA A 162 7.04 -3.72 -3.57
C ALA A 162 5.85 -2.77 -3.54
N VAL A 163 5.16 -2.66 -4.67
CA VAL A 163 3.86 -1.99 -4.79
C VAL A 163 2.96 -2.89 -5.62
N ALA A 164 1.72 -3.10 -5.20
CA ALA A 164 0.74 -3.87 -5.96
C ALA A 164 -0.70 -3.39 -5.70
N GLN A 165 -1.50 -3.38 -6.75
CA GLN A 165 -2.95 -3.28 -6.65
C GLN A 165 -3.51 -4.67 -6.36
N LEU A 166 -4.42 -4.77 -5.38
CA LEU A 166 -5.04 -6.02 -4.96
C LEU A 166 -6.46 -6.14 -5.51
N PHE A 167 -6.78 -7.32 -6.03
CA PHE A 167 -8.10 -7.67 -6.57
C PHE A 167 -8.65 -8.92 -5.91
N ASN A 168 -9.94 -8.93 -5.60
CA ASN A 168 -10.57 -10.05 -4.91
C ASN A 168 -10.74 -11.24 -5.85
N THR A 169 -10.13 -12.36 -5.49
CA THR A 169 -10.24 -13.61 -6.26
C THR A 169 -10.77 -14.74 -5.40
N THR A 170 -11.35 -14.42 -4.24
CA THR A 170 -11.72 -15.42 -3.22
C THR A 170 -12.64 -16.51 -3.78
N CYS A 171 -13.66 -16.14 -4.55
CA CYS A 171 -14.57 -17.12 -5.12
C CYS A 171 -14.00 -17.84 -6.36
N ASP A 172 -13.08 -17.20 -7.07
CA ASP A 172 -12.35 -17.83 -8.18
C ASP A 172 -11.25 -18.77 -7.67
N THR A 173 -10.75 -18.58 -6.45
CA THR A 173 -9.69 -19.40 -5.85
C THR A 173 -10.10 -20.86 -5.72
N SER A 174 -11.39 -21.14 -5.53
CA SER A 174 -11.94 -22.49 -5.56
C SER A 174 -11.69 -23.22 -6.89
N SER A 175 -11.60 -22.46 -7.99
CA SER A 175 -11.26 -22.94 -9.33
C SER A 175 -9.75 -22.95 -9.59
N ILE A 176 -8.99 -22.08 -8.92
CA ILE A 176 -7.52 -22.03 -8.97
C ILE A 176 -6.92 -23.23 -8.24
N ALA A 177 -7.49 -23.63 -7.09
CA ALA A 177 -7.03 -24.83 -6.37
C ALA A 177 -7.15 -26.13 -7.20
N LYS A 178 -7.96 -26.11 -8.28
CA LYS A 178 -8.11 -27.24 -9.21
C LYS A 178 -7.21 -27.14 -10.45
N ARG A 179 -6.52 -26.02 -10.66
CA ARG A 179 -5.65 -25.75 -11.81
C ARG A 179 -4.21 -25.55 -11.33
N ASP A 180 -3.24 -25.64 -12.23
CA ASP A 180 -1.90 -25.16 -11.90
C ASP A 180 -1.97 -23.66 -11.60
N ALA A 181 -1.46 -23.24 -10.45
CA ALA A 181 -1.63 -21.88 -9.98
C ALA A 181 -0.98 -20.86 -10.92
N ALA A 182 0.13 -21.19 -11.60
CA ALA A 182 0.79 -20.29 -12.53
C ALA A 182 -0.08 -20.02 -13.78
N GLU A 183 -0.71 -21.06 -14.34
CA GLU A 183 -1.63 -20.94 -15.47
C GLU A 183 -2.94 -20.25 -15.07
N ALA A 184 -3.43 -20.55 -13.86
CA ALA A 184 -4.67 -20.00 -13.35
C ALA A 184 -4.56 -18.49 -13.11
N LEU A 185 -3.42 -17.99 -12.62
CA LEU A 185 -3.16 -16.56 -12.42
C LEU A 185 -3.27 -15.76 -13.72
N GLY A 186 -2.75 -16.27 -14.83
CA GLY A 186 -2.88 -15.63 -16.15
C GLY A 186 -4.29 -15.64 -16.72
N SER A 187 -5.21 -16.39 -16.11
CA SER A 187 -6.59 -16.57 -16.56
C SER A 187 -7.63 -15.80 -15.73
N ILE A 188 -7.22 -15.15 -14.64
CA ILE A 188 -8.13 -14.37 -13.79
C ILE A 188 -8.47 -13.08 -14.53
N GLN A 189 -9.74 -12.88 -14.87
CA GLN A 189 -10.19 -11.68 -15.56
C GLN A 189 -10.39 -10.56 -14.54
N GLU A 190 -9.40 -9.68 -14.45
CA GLU A 190 -9.41 -8.50 -13.60
C GLU A 190 -10.49 -7.51 -14.08
N SER A 191 -11.54 -7.33 -13.27
CA SER A 191 -12.44 -6.20 -13.46
C SER A 191 -12.05 -5.10 -12.48
N THR A 192 -12.01 -3.83 -12.92
CA THR A 192 -11.71 -2.70 -12.02
C THR A 192 -12.68 -2.63 -10.83
N SER A 193 -13.85 -3.24 -10.96
CA SER A 193 -14.85 -3.39 -9.90
C SER A 193 -14.42 -4.35 -8.77
N ASP A 194 -13.40 -5.18 -8.98
CA ASP A 194 -12.89 -6.15 -8.00
C ASP A 194 -11.65 -5.67 -7.24
N ALA A 195 -11.19 -4.44 -7.52
CA ALA A 195 -10.08 -3.80 -6.80
C ALA A 195 -10.44 -3.57 -5.32
N VAL A 196 -9.83 -4.36 -4.44
CA VAL A 196 -10.11 -4.36 -2.99
C VAL A 196 -9.14 -3.56 -2.15
N GLY A 197 -7.97 -3.20 -2.66
CA GLY A 197 -6.99 -2.50 -1.85
C GLY A 197 -5.63 -2.40 -2.50
N ALA A 198 -4.66 -1.87 -1.77
CA ALA A 198 -3.29 -1.78 -2.24
C ALA A 198 -2.33 -2.40 -1.22
N HIS A 199 -1.22 -2.88 -1.75
CA HIS A 199 -0.06 -3.30 -0.98
C HIS A 199 1.12 -2.41 -1.40
N PHE A 200 1.82 -1.84 -0.43
CA PHE A 200 3.04 -1.07 -0.69
C PHE A 200 4.00 -1.20 0.49
N PHE A 201 5.23 -0.70 0.35
CA PHE A 201 6.20 -0.68 1.44
C PHE A 201 6.32 0.75 1.98
N LEU A 202 6.11 0.94 3.28
CA LEU A 202 6.28 2.25 3.96
C LEU A 202 7.76 2.60 4.13
N ASP A 203 8.58 1.57 4.30
CA ASP A 203 10.03 1.59 4.36
C ASP A 203 10.53 0.27 3.76
N ASN A 204 11.85 0.06 3.67
CA ASN A 204 12.43 -1.13 3.03
C ASN A 204 12.04 -2.48 3.69
N THR A 205 11.40 -2.46 4.84
CA THR A 205 11.10 -3.64 5.68
C THR A 205 9.64 -3.78 6.09
N THR A 206 8.84 -2.71 5.99
CA THR A 206 7.45 -2.66 6.44
C THR A 206 6.49 -2.73 5.25
N PRO A 207 6.03 -3.93 4.86
CA PRO A 207 4.89 -4.07 3.97
C PRO A 207 3.61 -3.56 4.65
N ASP A 208 2.88 -2.72 3.94
CA ASP A 208 1.58 -2.17 4.31
C ASP A 208 0.50 -2.73 3.38
N PHE A 209 -0.66 -3.00 3.95
CA PHE A 209 -1.85 -3.45 3.24
C PHE A 209 -3.03 -2.58 3.65
N ASP A 210 -3.56 -1.81 2.70
CA ASP A 210 -4.81 -1.07 2.86
C ASP A 210 -5.91 -1.79 2.08
N ILE A 211 -6.75 -2.55 2.78
CA ILE A 211 -7.77 -3.41 2.19
C ILE A 211 -9.16 -2.92 2.63
N LYS A 212 -10.01 -2.61 1.66
CA LYS A 212 -11.40 -2.21 1.89
C LYS A 212 -12.12 -3.29 2.70
N GLY A 213 -12.72 -2.89 3.82
CA GLY A 213 -13.45 -3.78 4.73
C GLY A 213 -12.59 -4.52 5.76
N LEU A 214 -11.26 -4.58 5.61
CA LEU A 214 -10.34 -5.11 6.63
C LEU A 214 -9.53 -4.02 7.32
N GLY A 215 -9.34 -2.86 6.67
CA GLY A 215 -8.57 -1.74 7.17
C GLY A 215 -7.08 -1.87 6.85
N ASN A 216 -6.28 -1.04 7.53
CA ASN A 216 -4.85 -0.98 7.33
C ASN A 216 -4.11 -2.02 8.19
N THR A 217 -3.15 -2.69 7.57
CA THR A 217 -2.24 -3.65 8.22
C THR A 217 -0.80 -3.35 7.85
N GLU A 218 -0.07 -2.73 8.75
CA GLU A 218 1.39 -2.78 8.73
C GLU A 218 1.83 -4.18 9.14
N ALA A 219 2.72 -4.79 8.36
CA ALA A 219 3.18 -6.14 8.61
C ALA A 219 4.70 -6.22 8.67
N ALA A 220 5.20 -7.34 9.19
CA ALA A 220 6.61 -7.70 9.20
C ALA A 220 6.78 -9.11 8.62
N LYS A 221 7.89 -9.35 7.94
CA LYS A 221 8.24 -10.68 7.46
C LYS A 221 8.56 -11.60 8.64
N LEU A 222 7.77 -12.65 8.81
CA LEU A 222 7.99 -13.68 9.83
C LEU A 222 8.75 -14.88 9.30
N GLN A 223 8.46 -15.28 8.05
CA GLN A 223 9.10 -16.43 7.42
C GLN A 223 9.15 -16.23 5.91
N ASP A 224 10.14 -16.84 5.26
CA ASP A 224 10.18 -17.01 3.81
C ASP A 224 10.54 -18.45 3.41
N THR A 225 10.17 -18.81 2.19
CA THR A 225 10.58 -20.05 1.51
C THR A 225 10.73 -19.79 0.01
N PRO A 226 11.60 -20.53 -0.70
CA PRO A 226 11.64 -20.46 -2.17
C PRO A 226 10.26 -20.76 -2.78
N ALA A 227 9.93 -20.04 -3.86
CA ALA A 227 8.82 -20.42 -4.74
C ALA A 227 9.20 -21.68 -5.54
N PRO A 228 8.23 -22.41 -6.12
CA PRO A 228 8.50 -23.59 -6.95
C PRO A 228 9.47 -23.35 -8.12
N ASN A 229 9.43 -22.15 -8.71
CA ASN A 229 10.40 -21.71 -9.71
C ASN A 229 11.21 -20.50 -9.19
N PRO A 230 12.23 -20.71 -8.33
CA PRO A 230 12.92 -19.63 -7.64
C PRO A 230 13.82 -18.78 -8.54
N ALA A 231 14.09 -19.23 -9.77
CA ALA A 231 14.86 -18.47 -10.75
C ALA A 231 14.06 -17.32 -11.38
N LYS A 232 12.73 -17.43 -11.39
CA LYS A 232 11.82 -16.41 -11.94
C LYS A 232 10.98 -15.75 -10.87
N ASN A 233 10.52 -16.52 -9.89
CA ASN A 233 9.46 -16.10 -8.99
C ASN A 233 10.03 -15.73 -7.62
N VAL A 234 9.65 -14.55 -7.12
CA VAL A 234 10.07 -14.12 -5.79
C VAL A 234 9.60 -15.07 -4.70
N LYS A 235 10.34 -15.12 -3.59
CA LYS A 235 10.04 -16.02 -2.47
C LYS A 235 8.61 -15.90 -1.97
N TRP A 236 8.08 -17.01 -1.49
CA TRP A 236 6.83 -17.00 -0.74
C TRP A 236 7.09 -16.52 0.68
N LEU A 237 6.15 -15.74 1.23
CA LEU A 237 6.31 -15.06 2.51
C LEU A 237 5.14 -15.38 3.43
N ARG A 238 5.45 -15.50 4.72
CA ARG A 238 4.48 -15.35 5.80
C ARG A 238 4.77 -14.04 6.52
N LEU A 239 3.75 -13.22 6.61
CA LEU A 239 3.79 -11.91 7.25
C LEU A 239 2.85 -11.92 8.46
N GLY A 240 3.21 -11.18 9.50
CA GLY A 240 2.37 -10.94 10.67
C GLY A 240 2.23 -9.45 10.94
N PRO A 241 1.13 -9.02 11.57
CA PRO A 241 0.88 -7.61 11.86
C PRO A 241 1.93 -7.05 12.81
N LYS A 242 2.31 -5.79 12.59
CA LYS A 242 3.08 -4.99 13.55
C LYS A 242 2.14 -4.32 14.56
N ALA A 243 2.70 -3.88 15.68
CA ALA A 243 1.99 -3.00 16.59
C ALA A 243 1.66 -1.68 15.88
N GLY A 244 0.40 -1.25 15.93
CA GLY A 244 -0.09 -0.06 15.23
C GLY A 244 -1.07 -0.36 14.10
N SER A 245 -1.13 -1.61 13.62
CA SER A 245 -2.15 -2.03 12.65
C SER A 245 -3.56 -1.84 13.21
N THR A 246 -4.46 -1.33 12.36
CA THR A 246 -5.85 -1.04 12.72
C THR A 246 -6.82 -2.17 12.40
N SER A 247 -6.35 -3.17 11.64
CA SER A 247 -7.11 -4.32 11.21
C SER A 247 -7.14 -5.46 12.24
N ALA A 248 -8.08 -6.40 12.05
CA ALA A 248 -8.11 -7.67 12.78
C ALA A 248 -7.20 -8.75 12.15
N VAL A 249 -6.34 -8.39 11.18
CA VAL A 249 -5.52 -9.35 10.44
C VAL A 249 -4.44 -9.94 11.36
N LYS A 250 -4.40 -11.27 11.45
CA LYS A 250 -3.41 -12.03 12.21
C LYS A 250 -2.26 -12.56 11.36
N ALA A 251 -2.51 -12.84 10.08
CA ALA A 251 -1.49 -13.33 9.16
C ALA A 251 -1.81 -13.00 7.70
N ILE A 252 -0.77 -12.71 6.93
CA ILE A 252 -0.84 -12.54 5.47
C ILE A 252 0.19 -13.46 4.83
N TYR A 253 -0.22 -14.24 3.84
CA TYR A 253 0.68 -15.11 3.09
C TYR A 253 0.77 -14.63 1.65
N ARG A 254 2.01 -14.44 1.17
CA ARG A 254 2.30 -14.25 -0.25
C ARG A 254 2.70 -15.59 -0.85
N LEU A 255 1.85 -16.15 -1.71
CA LEU A 255 1.98 -17.47 -2.31
C LEU A 255 1.81 -17.37 -3.83
N ASN A 256 2.15 -18.45 -4.55
CA ASN A 256 2.00 -18.54 -6.01
C ASN A 256 2.51 -17.29 -6.75
N THR A 257 3.68 -16.81 -6.33
CA THR A 257 4.34 -15.68 -6.97
C THR A 257 4.73 -16.04 -8.40
N GLN A 258 4.64 -15.07 -9.29
CA GLN A 258 5.08 -15.11 -10.67
C GLN A 258 5.96 -13.89 -10.91
N ASP A 259 7.16 -14.12 -11.44
CA ASP A 259 8.17 -13.10 -11.73
C ASP A 259 8.62 -12.30 -10.48
N GLY A 260 9.14 -11.09 -10.69
CA GLY A 260 9.65 -10.19 -9.66
C GLY A 260 11.10 -10.44 -9.20
N VAL A 261 11.78 -11.49 -9.70
CA VAL A 261 13.20 -11.72 -9.39
C VAL A 261 14.06 -10.75 -10.19
N ALA A 262 14.93 -10.03 -9.49
CA ALA A 262 15.88 -9.10 -10.12
C ALA A 262 16.95 -9.85 -10.94
N PRO A 263 17.54 -9.21 -11.97
CA PRO A 263 18.69 -9.75 -12.67
C PRO A 263 19.87 -10.00 -11.71
N ALA A 264 20.79 -10.87 -12.11
CA ALA A 264 21.96 -11.22 -11.30
C ALA A 264 22.88 -10.01 -11.02
N THR A 265 22.88 -9.03 -11.92
CA THR A 265 23.66 -7.81 -11.83
C THR A 265 22.83 -6.59 -12.23
N CYS A 266 23.27 -5.43 -11.77
CA CYS A 266 22.76 -4.11 -12.13
C CYS A 266 23.30 -3.62 -13.49
N GLU A 267 23.62 -4.51 -14.43
CA GLU A 267 24.26 -4.11 -15.67
C GLU A 267 23.40 -3.11 -16.44
N GLY A 268 24.03 -2.03 -16.92
CA GLY A 268 23.32 -0.93 -17.58
C GLY A 268 22.50 -0.04 -16.64
N LYS A 269 22.66 -0.17 -15.32
CA LYS A 269 21.98 0.65 -14.31
C LYS A 269 22.94 1.61 -13.62
N THR A 270 22.42 2.81 -13.35
CA THR A 270 23.15 3.83 -12.60
C THR A 270 22.98 3.62 -11.09
N ALA A 271 23.96 4.09 -10.30
CA ALA A 271 23.88 4.03 -8.86
C ALA A 271 22.66 4.82 -8.35
N GLY A 272 21.82 4.20 -7.52
CA GLY A 272 20.58 4.79 -7.01
C GLY A 272 19.37 4.64 -7.93
N GLU A 273 19.52 4.09 -9.14
CA GLU A 273 18.39 3.78 -10.01
C GLU A 273 17.49 2.70 -9.37
N VAL A 274 16.18 2.88 -9.51
CA VAL A 274 15.18 1.91 -9.06
C VAL A 274 14.83 0.98 -10.21
N LEU A 275 14.99 -0.32 -9.98
CA LEU A 275 14.56 -1.37 -10.88
C LEU A 275 13.20 -1.86 -10.41
N ALA A 276 12.15 -1.52 -11.15
CA ALA A 276 10.80 -2.03 -10.95
C ALA A 276 10.61 -3.27 -11.83
N ILE A 277 10.56 -4.44 -11.20
CA ILE A 277 10.34 -5.72 -11.89
C ILE A 277 8.89 -6.13 -11.67
N GLU A 278 8.12 -6.26 -12.75
CA GLU A 278 6.74 -6.72 -12.69
C GLU A 278 6.66 -8.09 -11.97
N TYR A 279 5.65 -8.22 -11.14
CA TYR A 279 5.33 -9.46 -10.45
C TYR A 279 3.83 -9.59 -10.23
N THR A 280 3.40 -10.84 -10.07
CA THR A 280 2.07 -11.17 -9.61
C THR A 280 2.17 -12.11 -8.42
N ALA A 281 1.26 -12.01 -7.46
CA ALA A 281 1.21 -12.97 -6.35
C ALA A 281 -0.21 -13.14 -5.79
N GLN A 282 -0.46 -14.30 -5.18
CA GLN A 282 -1.64 -14.49 -4.34
C GLN A 282 -1.36 -14.06 -2.92
N TYR A 283 -2.30 -13.33 -2.35
CA TYR A 283 -2.33 -12.91 -0.97
C TYR A 283 -3.48 -13.62 -0.26
N TRP A 284 -3.16 -14.38 0.78
CA TRP A 284 -4.14 -15.03 1.64
C TRP A 284 -4.14 -14.34 3.00
N ILE A 285 -5.26 -13.71 3.35
CA ILE A 285 -5.40 -12.85 4.52
C ILE A 285 -6.27 -13.56 5.57
N TYR A 286 -5.74 -13.68 6.79
CA TYR A 286 -6.39 -14.34 7.92
C TYR A 286 -6.62 -13.36 9.07
N THR A 287 -7.77 -13.50 9.73
CA THR A 287 -8.18 -12.76 10.95
C THR A 287 -8.41 -13.70 12.13
#